data_AF-A0A955WUC2-F1
#
_entry.id   AF-A0A955WUC2-F1
#
_cell.length_a   1.000
_cell.length_b   1.000
_cell.length_c   1.000
_cell.angle_alpha   90.00
_cell.angle_beta   90.00
_cell.angle_gamma   90.00
#
_symmetry.space_group_name_H-M   'P 1'
#
loop_
_entity.id
_entity.type
_entity.pdbx_description
1 polymer ?
#
loop_
_entity_poly.entity_id
_entity_poly.type
_entity_poly.pdbx_seq_one_letter_code
_entity_poly.pdbx_strand_id
1 'polypeptide(L)'
;MRLEPLAWAVILLALSAGGAWAQGTPNEAQRCAPVADELDRYQYLRALSLDLRGRLPEADELALLDAGQDVPTALIDEWLASEAFAAQAVRRHRALLWNSLDNQTLLTANSGMQRAPGAEFNGQPPVYYRRNRARTYRDQIVPCLNEPARFDDAGRIRTRAVDGARREGWVEVRPYWAPDEPIRVCAFDANPAEITPDGVNCDSRSGFNDAECGCGPDLERCTLGNSHRAVNQAMGEALDRLIHQLVVEDAPYTELFNTRRAFVNGPLVFFYTRQIGISRFNFEPNPMDPAGLPDLAFTDADTWVEVELPQAHAGLLTRAGFLLRFQTNRAR
;
A
#
# COMPACT_ATOMS: atom_id res chain seq x y z
N MET A 1 -47.20 75.92 58.13
CA MET A 1 -47.32 74.72 58.96
C MET A 1 -48.31 73.80 58.25
N ARG A 2 -47.81 72.64 57.80
CA ARG A 2 -48.43 71.47 57.13
C ARG A 2 -49.70 71.69 56.31
N LEU A 3 -49.67 71.25 55.05
CA LEU A 3 -50.79 70.54 54.42
C LEU A 3 -50.26 69.68 53.27
N GLU A 4 -50.52 68.38 53.36
CA GLU A 4 -50.35 67.42 52.27
C GLU A 4 -51.63 67.30 51.42
N PRO A 5 -51.52 66.76 50.19
CA PRO A 5 -52.58 66.71 49.19
C PRO A 5 -53.10 65.28 48.91
N LEU A 6 -54.18 65.21 48.13
CA LEU A 6 -54.66 64.12 47.26
C LEU A 6 -55.82 64.78 46.46
N ALA A 7 -55.99 64.65 45.15
CA ALA A 7 -55.93 63.47 44.31
C ALA A 7 -56.31 63.85 42.86
N TRP A 8 -56.28 62.81 42.00
CA TRP A 8 -56.97 62.63 40.72
C TRP A 8 -56.22 62.94 39.41
N ALA A 9 -56.23 61.89 38.59
CA ALA A 9 -55.55 61.70 37.32
C ALA A 9 -56.38 62.21 36.14
N VAL A 10 -55.74 62.40 34.98
CA VAL A 10 -56.02 61.68 33.71
C VAL A 10 -55.20 62.31 32.56
N ILE A 11 -54.30 61.48 32.02
CA ILE A 11 -53.89 61.25 30.62
C ILE A 11 -53.59 62.45 29.71
N LEU A 12 -52.33 62.51 29.27
CA LEU A 12 -51.96 62.96 27.92
C LEU A 12 -50.80 62.09 27.38
N LEU A 13 -51.08 61.35 26.31
CA LEU A 13 -50.10 60.64 25.51
C LEU A 13 -49.14 61.63 24.85
N ALA A 14 -47.84 61.44 25.03
CA ALA A 14 -46.81 61.96 24.13
C ALA A 14 -45.98 60.78 23.62
N LEU A 15 -46.25 60.39 22.37
CA LEU A 15 -45.35 59.55 21.58
C LEU A 15 -44.03 60.30 21.41
N SER A 16 -42.97 59.80 22.04
CA SER A 16 -41.60 60.08 21.61
C SER A 16 -41.00 58.78 21.07
N ALA A 17 -40.96 58.71 19.74
CA ALA A 17 -40.19 57.70 19.03
C ALA A 17 -38.70 57.97 19.30
N GLY A 18 -38.16 57.32 20.33
CA GLY A 18 -36.72 57.16 20.51
C GLY A 18 -36.21 56.17 19.47
N GLY A 19 -35.99 56.65 18.24
CA GLY A 19 -35.24 55.91 17.23
C GLY A 19 -33.80 55.75 17.68
N ALA A 20 -33.51 54.63 18.34
CA ALA A 20 -32.14 54.13 18.46
C ALA A 20 -31.72 53.68 17.05
N TRP A 21 -31.11 54.59 16.30
CA TRP A 21 -30.40 54.24 15.07
C TRP A 21 -29.24 53.32 15.48
N ALA A 22 -29.42 52.03 15.26
CA ALA A 22 -28.34 51.07 15.27
C ALA A 22 -27.33 51.50 14.20
N GLN A 23 -26.24 52.14 14.61
CA GLN A 23 -25.11 52.52 13.75
C GLN A 23 -24.24 51.31 13.41
N GLY A 24 -24.85 50.21 12.96
CA GLY A 24 -24.15 49.04 12.44
C GLY A 24 -24.61 48.83 11.02
N THR A 25 -23.66 48.69 10.09
CA THR A 25 -24.04 48.28 8.74
C THR A 25 -24.65 46.88 8.79
N PRO A 26 -25.80 46.61 8.15
CA PRO A 26 -26.35 45.26 8.09
C PRO A 26 -25.28 44.33 7.53
N ASN A 27 -25.02 43.22 8.23
CA ASN A 27 -24.05 42.17 7.87
C ASN A 27 -22.57 42.46 8.19
N GLU A 28 -22.24 43.43 9.05
CA GLU A 28 -20.87 43.64 9.52
C GLU A 28 -20.29 42.37 10.19
N ALA A 29 -21.10 41.64 10.96
CA ALA A 29 -20.75 40.35 11.57
C ALA A 29 -20.63 39.18 10.56
N GLN A 30 -21.06 39.36 9.31
CA GLN A 30 -20.94 38.37 8.22
C GLN A 30 -19.82 38.72 7.23
N ARG A 31 -19.15 39.87 7.40
CA ARG A 31 -17.94 40.16 6.65
C ARG A 31 -16.81 39.38 7.29
N CYS A 32 -16.12 38.56 6.49
CA CYS A 32 -14.84 37.99 6.91
C CYS A 32 -13.96 39.14 7.41
N ALA A 33 -13.29 38.94 8.54
CA ALA A 33 -12.27 39.86 8.99
C ALA A 33 -11.28 40.09 7.83
N PRO A 34 -10.79 41.33 7.63
CA PRO A 34 -9.76 41.58 6.63
C PRO A 34 -8.63 40.58 6.84
N VAL A 35 -8.19 39.96 5.75
CA VAL A 35 -7.06 39.02 5.79
C VAL A 35 -5.89 39.80 6.36
N ALA A 36 -5.40 39.39 7.53
CA ALA A 36 -4.16 39.93 8.06
C ALA A 36 -3.04 39.48 7.12
N ASP A 37 -2.20 40.42 6.68
CA ASP A 37 -1.13 40.13 5.73
C ASP A 37 -0.04 39.22 6.34
N GLU A 38 0.07 39.18 7.68
CA GLU A 38 1.01 38.35 8.43
C GLU A 38 0.31 37.60 9.57
N LEU A 39 0.74 36.35 9.79
CA LEU A 39 0.29 35.54 10.93
C LEU A 39 0.90 36.08 12.22
N ASP A 40 0.11 36.13 13.31
CA ASP A 40 0.70 36.39 14.62
C ASP A 40 1.65 35.24 15.02
N ARG A 41 2.62 35.52 15.89
CA ARG A 41 3.67 34.54 16.27
C ARG A 41 3.13 33.19 16.81
N TYR A 42 1.98 33.18 17.49
CA TYR A 42 1.38 31.95 18.00
C TYR A 42 0.68 31.20 16.86
N GLN A 43 0.00 31.92 15.96
CA GLN A 43 -0.53 31.34 14.72
C GLN A 43 0.59 30.78 13.84
N TYR A 44 1.71 31.49 13.73
CA TYR A 44 2.87 31.07 12.96
C TYR A 44 3.51 29.81 13.54
N LEU A 45 3.78 29.76 14.85
CA LEU A 45 4.26 28.55 15.52
C LEU A 45 3.32 27.36 15.31
N ARG A 46 2.00 27.59 15.41
CA ARG A 46 1.00 26.55 15.18
C ARG A 46 1.03 26.05 13.74
N ALA A 47 1.11 26.94 12.76
CA ALA A 47 1.22 26.58 11.35
C ALA A 47 2.49 25.74 11.11
N LEU A 48 3.64 26.23 11.57
CA LEU A 48 4.93 25.51 11.46
C LEU A 48 4.88 24.13 12.13
N SER A 49 4.32 24.01 13.33
CA SER A 49 4.24 22.71 14.02
C SER A 49 3.37 21.70 13.27
N LEU A 50 2.26 22.16 12.67
CA LEU A 50 1.40 21.30 11.85
C LEU A 50 2.10 20.88 10.55
N ASP A 51 2.77 21.81 9.89
CA ASP A 51 3.45 21.55 8.62
C ASP A 51 4.68 20.67 8.81
N LEU A 52 5.51 20.97 9.81
CA LEU A 52 6.77 20.27 10.06
C LEU A 52 6.59 18.97 10.84
N ARG A 53 5.65 18.88 11.78
CA ARG A 53 5.50 17.69 12.64
C ARG A 53 4.15 17.01 12.57
N GLY A 54 3.11 17.72 12.11
CA GLY A 54 1.74 17.18 12.04
C GLY A 54 0.99 17.17 13.35
N ARG A 55 1.42 17.97 14.31
CA ARG A 55 0.79 18.07 15.64
C ARG A 55 0.74 19.52 16.11
N LEU A 56 -0.13 19.81 17.07
CA LEU A 56 -0.17 21.12 17.70
C LEU A 56 1.08 21.36 18.56
N PRO A 57 1.51 22.62 18.73
CA PRO A 57 2.57 22.96 19.67
C PRO A 57 2.24 22.56 21.10
N GLU A 58 3.26 22.20 21.85
CA GLU A 58 3.17 21.92 23.28
C GLU A 58 3.15 23.22 24.11
N ALA A 59 2.78 23.10 25.39
CA ALA A 59 2.60 24.27 26.25
C ALA A 59 3.91 25.00 26.55
N ASP A 60 5.00 24.27 26.67
CA ASP A 60 6.36 24.79 26.82
C ASP A 60 6.85 25.51 25.56
N GLU A 61 6.57 24.95 24.37
CA GLU A 61 6.87 25.59 23.08
C GLU A 61 6.13 26.93 22.92
N LEU A 62 4.88 27.01 23.37
CA LEU A 62 4.10 28.25 23.40
C LEU A 62 4.68 29.26 24.39
N ALA A 63 5.16 28.80 25.56
CA ALA A 63 5.75 29.67 26.57
C ALA A 63 7.05 30.35 26.09
N LEU A 64 7.77 29.75 25.13
CA LEU A 64 8.93 30.39 24.50
C LEU A 64 8.58 31.71 23.80
N LEU A 65 7.34 31.84 23.29
CA LEU A 65 6.88 33.04 22.61
C LEU A 65 6.51 34.18 23.57
N ASP A 66 6.22 33.87 24.84
CA ASP A 66 5.84 34.88 25.83
C ASP A 66 7.00 35.82 26.15
N ALA A 67 8.24 35.31 26.07
CA ALA A 67 9.47 36.06 26.30
C ALA A 67 10.08 36.66 25.02
N GLY A 68 9.65 36.20 23.84
CA GLY A 68 10.23 36.56 22.54
C GLY A 68 9.34 37.48 21.71
N GLN A 69 9.85 37.94 20.57
CA GLN A 69 9.04 38.62 19.54
C GLN A 69 8.57 37.67 18.44
N ASP A 70 9.31 36.58 18.19
CA ASP A 70 9.08 35.65 17.07
C ASP A 70 9.41 34.19 17.47
N VAL A 71 9.09 33.24 16.59
CA VAL A 71 9.42 31.82 16.72
C VAL A 71 10.95 31.64 16.69
N PRO A 72 11.57 31.02 17.72
CA PRO A 72 13.02 30.83 17.75
C PRO A 72 13.51 29.95 16.59
N THR A 73 14.51 30.41 15.83
CA THR A 73 15.10 29.63 14.72
C THR A 73 15.65 28.28 15.20
N ALA A 74 16.25 28.24 16.39
CA ALA A 74 16.75 26.99 16.98
C ALA A 74 15.65 25.93 17.19
N LEU A 75 14.41 26.35 17.48
CA LEU A 75 13.27 25.43 17.59
C LEU A 75 12.87 24.88 16.22
N ILE A 76 12.94 25.71 15.18
CA ILE A 76 12.68 25.28 13.80
C ILE A 76 13.75 24.27 13.37
N ASP A 77 15.03 24.56 13.64
CA ASP A 77 16.15 23.66 13.32
C ASP A 77 16.00 22.31 14.05
N GLU A 78 15.62 22.33 15.34
CA GLU A 78 15.31 21.13 16.11
C GLU A 78 14.18 20.31 15.47
N TRP A 79 13.11 20.97 15.04
CA TRP A 79 11.99 20.30 14.38
C TRP A 79 12.37 19.71 13.03
N LEU A 80 13.17 20.44 12.23
CA LEU A 80 13.67 19.97 10.94
C LEU A 80 14.59 18.74 11.10
N ALA A 81 15.35 18.66 12.19
CA ALA A 81 16.19 17.50 12.49
C ALA A 81 15.43 16.31 13.11
N SER A 82 14.11 16.43 13.32
CA SER A 82 13.32 15.43 14.05
C SER A 82 12.77 14.30 13.17
N GLU A 83 12.58 13.14 13.77
CA GLU A 83 11.87 12.00 13.16
C GLU A 83 10.43 12.37 12.75
N ALA A 84 9.79 13.28 13.49
CA ALA A 84 8.45 13.76 13.15
C ALA A 84 8.43 14.52 11.82
N PHE A 85 9.50 15.26 11.50
CA PHE A 85 9.66 15.92 10.21
C PHE A 85 9.92 14.94 9.08
N ALA A 86 10.79 13.95 9.28
CA ALA A 86 10.98 12.87 8.31
C ALA A 86 9.65 12.16 7.99
N ALA A 87 8.85 11.84 9.02
CA ALA A 87 7.52 11.26 8.84
C ALA A 87 6.55 12.19 8.09
N GLN A 88 6.61 13.51 8.31
CA GLN A 88 5.81 14.47 7.54
C GLN A 88 6.24 14.55 6.08
N ALA A 89 7.55 14.61 5.84
CA ALA A 89 8.10 14.64 4.49
C ALA A 89 7.67 13.39 3.70
N VAL A 90 7.73 12.20 4.30
CA VAL A 90 7.20 10.97 3.71
C VAL A 90 5.72 11.10 3.36
N ARG A 91 4.87 11.55 4.30
CA ARG A 91 3.43 11.73 4.05
C ARG A 91 3.16 12.71 2.91
N ARG A 92 3.88 13.83 2.89
CA ARG A 92 3.75 14.86 1.84
C ARG A 92 4.12 14.29 0.47
N HIS A 93 5.22 13.56 0.37
CA HIS A 93 5.65 12.94 -0.88
C HIS A 93 4.69 11.83 -1.31
N ARG A 94 4.24 10.97 -0.40
CA ARG A 94 3.21 9.96 -0.68
C ARG A 94 1.94 10.60 -1.26
N ALA A 95 1.52 11.74 -0.74
CA ALA A 95 0.37 12.49 -1.24
C ALA A 95 0.60 13.15 -2.62
N LEU A 96 1.84 13.52 -2.96
CA LEU A 96 2.19 14.10 -4.26
C LEU A 96 2.41 13.03 -5.34
N LEU A 97 3.08 11.94 -4.98
CA LEU A 97 3.54 10.91 -5.91
C LEU A 97 2.50 9.83 -6.14
N TRP A 98 1.52 9.68 -5.23
CA TRP A 98 0.50 8.64 -5.26
C TRP A 98 1.11 7.24 -5.43
N ASN A 99 2.15 6.94 -4.65
CA ASN A 99 2.92 5.68 -4.69
C ASN A 99 2.18 4.46 -4.11
N SER A 100 0.89 4.57 -3.78
CA SER A 100 0.08 3.39 -3.42
C SER A 100 -0.24 2.57 -4.67
N LEU A 101 0.17 1.30 -4.64
CA LEU A 101 -0.16 0.29 -5.65
C LEU A 101 -1.27 -0.65 -5.19
N ASP A 102 -2.02 -0.31 -4.14
CA ASP A 102 -3.02 -1.21 -3.54
C ASP A 102 -4.13 -1.61 -4.51
N ASN A 103 -4.38 -0.79 -5.53
CA ASN A 103 -5.36 -1.06 -6.59
C ASN A 103 -4.78 -1.76 -7.83
N GLN A 104 -3.48 -2.06 -7.85
CA GLN A 104 -2.84 -2.74 -8.97
C GLN A 104 -2.84 -4.25 -8.75
N THR A 105 -3.26 -5.01 -9.75
CA THR A 105 -3.08 -6.46 -9.76
C THR A 105 -1.81 -6.78 -10.54
N LEU A 106 -0.69 -6.94 -9.83
CA LEU A 106 0.61 -7.26 -10.44
C LEU A 106 0.61 -8.64 -11.08
N LEU A 107 -0.09 -9.60 -10.48
CA LEU A 107 -0.06 -10.99 -10.89
C LEU A 107 -1.33 -11.33 -11.67
N THR A 108 -1.21 -12.22 -12.63
CA THR A 108 -2.33 -12.57 -13.51
C THR A 108 -3.36 -13.46 -12.81
N ALA A 109 -4.63 -13.34 -13.22
CA ALA A 109 -5.72 -14.12 -12.63
C ALA A 109 -5.56 -15.64 -12.78
N ASN A 110 -4.71 -16.16 -13.67
CA ASN A 110 -4.45 -17.60 -13.73
C ASN A 110 -3.36 -18.10 -12.76
N SER A 111 -2.65 -17.23 -12.02
CA SER A 111 -1.82 -17.64 -10.86
C SER A 111 -2.62 -17.58 -9.55
N GLY A 112 -3.80 -16.96 -9.56
CA GLY A 112 -4.69 -16.92 -8.40
C GLY A 112 -5.28 -18.29 -8.07
N MET A 113 -5.02 -18.77 -6.87
CA MET A 113 -5.67 -19.93 -6.29
C MET A 113 -6.91 -19.51 -5.52
N GLN A 114 -7.87 -20.43 -5.47
CA GLN A 114 -9.07 -20.27 -4.66
C GLN A 114 -9.39 -21.57 -3.93
N ARG A 115 -10.18 -21.46 -2.86
CA ARG A 115 -10.73 -22.62 -2.14
C ARG A 115 -11.76 -23.34 -3.03
N ALA A 116 -11.70 -24.66 -3.06
CA ALA A 116 -12.71 -25.50 -3.68
C ALA A 116 -14.04 -25.35 -2.94
N PRO A 117 -15.15 -25.09 -3.65
CA PRO A 117 -16.46 -25.01 -3.03
C PRO A 117 -16.83 -26.36 -2.40
N GLY A 118 -17.42 -26.32 -1.20
CA GLY A 118 -17.91 -27.53 -0.52
C GLY A 118 -16.87 -28.32 0.29
N ALA A 119 -15.58 -27.95 0.27
CA ALA A 119 -14.55 -28.72 0.97
C ALA A 119 -14.67 -28.68 2.51
N GLU A 120 -15.14 -27.57 3.08
CA GLU A 120 -15.35 -27.42 4.54
C GLU A 120 -16.67 -28.02 5.03
N PHE A 121 -17.63 -28.33 4.13
CA PHE A 121 -18.99 -28.75 4.51
C PHE A 121 -19.05 -30.09 5.26
N ASN A 122 -17.97 -30.87 5.27
CA ASN A 122 -17.86 -32.16 5.96
C ASN A 122 -16.72 -32.22 7.00
N GLY A 123 -16.27 -31.07 7.53
CA GLY A 123 -15.20 -31.01 8.53
C GLY A 123 -13.81 -31.39 8.01
N GLN A 124 -13.61 -31.43 6.70
CA GLN A 124 -12.31 -31.67 6.09
C GLN A 124 -11.60 -30.35 5.75
N PRO A 125 -10.26 -30.31 5.79
CA PRO A 125 -9.49 -29.16 5.33
C PRO A 125 -9.82 -28.78 3.88
N PRO A 126 -9.89 -27.46 3.56
CA PRO A 126 -10.17 -27.01 2.22
C PRO A 126 -9.07 -27.42 1.24
N VAL A 127 -9.46 -27.74 0.00
CA VAL A 127 -8.53 -27.98 -1.11
C VAL A 127 -8.44 -26.72 -1.96
N TYR A 128 -7.24 -26.30 -2.33
CA TYR A 128 -6.97 -25.13 -3.18
C TYR A 128 -6.67 -25.54 -4.63
N TYR A 129 -7.08 -24.70 -5.57
CA TYR A 129 -6.87 -24.95 -7.01
C TYR A 129 -6.90 -23.66 -7.83
N ARG A 130 -6.33 -23.67 -9.05
CA ARG A 130 -6.38 -22.52 -9.99
C ARG A 130 -7.61 -22.62 -10.87
N ARG A 131 -8.67 -21.89 -10.51
CA ARG A 131 -9.96 -21.90 -11.23
C ARG A 131 -9.82 -21.71 -12.74
N ASN A 132 -9.06 -20.70 -13.14
CA ASN A 132 -8.97 -20.29 -14.55
C ASN A 132 -8.17 -21.28 -15.41
N ARG A 133 -7.39 -22.18 -14.78
CA ARG A 133 -6.62 -23.22 -15.46
C ARG A 133 -7.28 -24.58 -15.41
N ALA A 134 -8.26 -24.76 -14.53
CA ALA A 134 -9.00 -26.01 -14.39
C ALA A 134 -9.51 -26.55 -15.73
N ARG A 135 -10.00 -25.67 -16.62
CA ARG A 135 -10.46 -26.07 -17.95
C ARG A 135 -9.35 -26.67 -18.82
N THR A 136 -8.11 -26.22 -18.68
CA THR A 136 -6.99 -26.67 -19.52
C THR A 136 -6.58 -28.11 -19.20
N TYR A 137 -6.58 -28.51 -17.93
CA TYR A 137 -6.12 -29.85 -17.53
C TYR A 137 -7.26 -30.78 -17.04
N ARG A 138 -8.46 -30.26 -16.72
CA ARG A 138 -9.65 -31.05 -16.31
C ARG A 138 -10.82 -30.99 -17.30
N ASP A 139 -10.68 -30.30 -18.43
CA ASP A 139 -11.71 -30.03 -19.45
C ASP A 139 -12.92 -29.19 -18.95
N GLN A 140 -12.99 -28.91 -17.65
CA GLN A 140 -14.05 -28.14 -17.01
C GLN A 140 -13.51 -27.26 -15.87
N ILE A 141 -14.28 -26.25 -15.45
CA ILE A 141 -13.93 -25.38 -14.31
C ILE A 141 -14.36 -26.05 -13.00
N VAL A 142 -13.70 -27.16 -12.66
CA VAL A 142 -13.97 -27.95 -11.45
C VAL A 142 -12.69 -28.13 -10.64
N PRO A 143 -12.78 -28.23 -9.29
CA PRO A 143 -11.64 -28.62 -8.48
C PRO A 143 -11.28 -30.10 -8.72
N CYS A 144 -10.12 -30.54 -8.23
CA CYS A 144 -9.80 -31.96 -8.10
C CYS A 144 -10.75 -32.66 -7.11
N LEU A 145 -10.61 -33.98 -6.99
CA LEU A 145 -11.34 -34.81 -6.04
C LEU A 145 -10.81 -34.55 -4.62
N ASN A 146 -11.70 -34.62 -3.63
CA ASN A 146 -11.33 -34.47 -2.23
C ASN A 146 -10.78 -35.79 -1.65
N GLU A 147 -9.71 -36.29 -2.25
CA GLU A 147 -8.97 -37.48 -1.85
C GLU A 147 -7.49 -37.30 -2.22
N PRO A 148 -6.55 -38.00 -1.56
CA PRO A 148 -5.14 -37.94 -1.93
C PRO A 148 -4.91 -38.31 -3.39
N ALA A 149 -4.02 -37.56 -4.05
CA ALA A 149 -3.61 -37.82 -5.42
C ALA A 149 -2.94 -39.18 -5.54
N ARG A 150 -3.12 -39.81 -6.70
CA ARG A 150 -2.46 -41.06 -7.06
C ARG A 150 -1.50 -40.78 -8.21
N PHE A 151 -0.36 -41.43 -8.16
CA PHE A 151 0.67 -41.32 -9.19
C PHE A 151 0.87 -42.68 -9.86
N ASP A 152 1.27 -42.67 -11.13
CA ASP A 152 1.75 -43.88 -11.80
C ASP A 152 3.22 -44.17 -11.46
N ASP A 153 3.75 -45.28 -11.99
CA ASP A 153 5.12 -45.72 -11.71
C ASP A 153 6.18 -44.75 -12.26
N ALA A 154 5.79 -43.84 -13.16
CA ALA A 154 6.61 -42.77 -13.69
C ALA A 154 6.44 -41.44 -12.92
N GLY A 155 5.71 -41.45 -11.80
CA GLY A 155 5.45 -40.25 -10.99
C GLY A 155 4.44 -39.29 -11.61
N ARG A 156 3.68 -39.69 -12.64
CA ARG A 156 2.69 -38.83 -13.29
C ARG A 156 1.35 -38.91 -12.57
N ILE A 157 0.65 -37.78 -12.52
CA ILE A 157 -0.65 -37.65 -11.84
C ILE A 157 -1.70 -38.50 -12.56
N ARG A 158 -2.34 -39.43 -11.83
CA ARG A 158 -3.47 -40.22 -12.34
C ARG A 158 -4.77 -39.43 -12.20
N THR A 159 -5.56 -39.45 -13.27
CA THR A 159 -6.88 -38.81 -13.33
C THR A 159 -7.98 -39.86 -13.49
N ARG A 160 -9.20 -39.50 -13.08
CA ARG A 160 -10.43 -40.27 -13.31
C ARG A 160 -11.47 -39.39 -13.96
N ALA A 161 -12.29 -39.98 -14.83
CA ALA A 161 -13.46 -39.29 -15.37
C ALA A 161 -14.56 -39.27 -14.32
N VAL A 162 -14.97 -38.06 -13.90
CA VAL A 162 -16.07 -37.83 -12.96
C VAL A 162 -16.89 -36.67 -13.51
N ASP A 163 -18.19 -36.89 -13.71
CA ASP A 163 -19.13 -35.88 -14.25
C ASP A 163 -18.65 -35.23 -15.57
N GLY A 164 -18.00 -36.03 -16.43
CA GLY A 164 -17.46 -35.56 -17.70
C GLY A 164 -16.21 -34.68 -17.59
N ALA A 165 -15.57 -34.59 -16.43
CA ALA A 165 -14.29 -33.91 -16.22
C ALA A 165 -13.19 -34.91 -15.83
N ARG A 166 -11.96 -34.63 -16.24
CA ARG A 166 -10.77 -35.40 -15.81
C ARG A 166 -10.28 -34.82 -14.48
N ARG A 167 -10.43 -35.56 -13.40
CA ARG A 167 -10.10 -35.08 -12.05
C ARG A 167 -9.08 -35.98 -11.38
N GLU A 168 -8.08 -35.36 -10.80
CA GLU A 168 -7.04 -35.93 -9.95
C GLU A 168 -7.39 -35.76 -8.46
N GLY A 169 -6.49 -36.13 -7.55
CA GLY A 169 -6.63 -35.84 -6.11
C GLY A 169 -5.78 -34.65 -5.65
N TRP A 170 -5.73 -34.41 -4.34
CA TRP A 170 -4.89 -33.37 -3.74
C TRP A 170 -3.56 -33.91 -3.21
N VAL A 171 -2.58 -33.00 -3.07
CA VAL A 171 -1.33 -33.20 -2.34
C VAL A 171 -1.21 -32.14 -1.25
N GLU A 172 -0.44 -32.43 -0.21
CA GLU A 172 -0.09 -31.43 0.81
C GLU A 172 1.15 -30.67 0.37
N VAL A 173 1.09 -29.34 0.44
CA VAL A 173 2.17 -28.43 0.08
C VAL A 173 2.34 -27.41 1.19
N ARG A 174 3.58 -27.08 1.51
CA ARG A 174 3.92 -25.97 2.41
C ARG A 174 4.12 -24.72 1.56
N PRO A 175 3.18 -23.77 1.56
CA PRO A 175 3.27 -22.63 0.67
C PRO A 175 4.33 -21.62 1.16
N TYR A 176 4.93 -20.88 0.23
CA TYR A 176 5.92 -19.85 0.57
C TYR A 176 5.42 -18.78 1.55
N TRP A 177 4.11 -18.51 1.60
CA TRP A 177 3.52 -17.51 2.50
C TRP A 177 3.18 -18.05 3.90
N ALA A 178 3.23 -19.36 4.10
CA ALA A 178 2.98 -20.02 5.38
C ALA A 178 3.73 -21.37 5.42
N PRO A 179 5.06 -21.36 5.47
CA PRO A 179 5.90 -22.56 5.31
C PRO A 179 5.69 -23.61 6.42
N ASP A 180 5.16 -23.19 7.56
CA ASP A 180 4.87 -24.06 8.70
C ASP A 180 3.46 -24.69 8.66
N GLU A 181 2.60 -24.24 7.74
CA GLU A 181 1.19 -24.65 7.64
C GLU A 181 0.93 -25.37 6.30
N PRO A 182 1.00 -26.71 6.24
CA PRO A 182 0.70 -27.42 5.02
C PRO A 182 -0.78 -27.24 4.63
N ILE A 183 -1.01 -27.00 3.34
CA ILE A 183 -2.35 -26.89 2.75
C ILE A 183 -2.56 -27.97 1.69
N ARG A 184 -3.82 -28.36 1.48
CA ARG A 184 -4.17 -29.29 0.40
C ARG A 184 -4.33 -28.53 -0.90
N VAL A 185 -3.61 -28.94 -1.94
CA VAL A 185 -3.66 -28.34 -3.27
C VAL A 185 -3.92 -29.43 -4.28
N CYS A 186 -4.72 -29.16 -5.30
CA CYS A 186 -4.90 -30.11 -6.38
C CYS A 186 -3.58 -30.44 -7.07
N ALA A 187 -3.34 -31.73 -7.37
CA ALA A 187 -2.01 -32.17 -7.77
C ALA A 187 -1.49 -31.53 -9.05
N PHE A 188 -2.34 -31.24 -10.05
CA PHE A 188 -1.89 -30.51 -11.24
C PHE A 188 -1.47 -29.08 -10.91
N ASP A 189 -2.23 -28.41 -10.03
CA ASP A 189 -1.91 -27.06 -9.60
C ASP A 189 -0.63 -27.03 -8.76
N ALA A 190 -0.35 -28.08 -7.98
CA ALA A 190 0.87 -28.23 -7.18
C ALA A 190 2.09 -28.75 -7.96
N ASN A 191 2.01 -28.89 -9.29
CA ASN A 191 3.12 -29.46 -10.07
C ASN A 191 4.39 -28.58 -9.95
N PRO A 192 5.51 -29.13 -9.44
CA PRO A 192 6.75 -28.38 -9.22
C PRO A 192 7.60 -28.21 -10.49
N ALA A 193 7.17 -28.74 -11.65
CA ALA A 193 7.94 -28.67 -12.89
C ALA A 193 8.41 -27.24 -13.22
N GLU A 194 9.72 -27.09 -13.45
CA GLU A 194 10.32 -25.85 -13.94
C GLU A 194 10.25 -25.75 -15.46
N ILE A 195 10.43 -26.89 -16.14
CA ILE A 195 10.39 -27.01 -17.59
C ILE A 195 9.48 -28.19 -17.94
N THR A 196 8.56 -27.99 -18.89
CA THR A 196 7.70 -29.07 -19.38
C THR A 196 8.48 -30.02 -20.31
N PRO A 197 8.03 -31.27 -20.49
CA PRO A 197 8.49 -32.16 -21.56
C PRO A 197 8.69 -31.52 -22.93
N ASP A 198 7.86 -30.54 -23.30
CA ASP A 198 7.95 -29.80 -24.57
C ASP A 198 8.96 -28.63 -24.54
N GLY A 199 9.70 -28.47 -23.44
CA GLY A 199 10.73 -27.45 -23.26
C GLY A 199 10.21 -26.08 -22.82
N VAL A 200 8.97 -25.97 -22.37
CA VAL A 200 8.39 -24.69 -21.94
C VAL A 200 8.83 -24.37 -20.52
N ASN A 201 9.48 -23.23 -20.32
CA ASN A 201 9.79 -22.71 -18.99
C ASN A 201 8.49 -22.26 -18.29
N CYS A 202 8.18 -22.88 -17.15
CA CYS A 202 6.99 -22.63 -16.37
C CYS A 202 7.00 -21.32 -15.58
N ASP A 203 8.14 -20.65 -15.45
CA ASP A 203 8.28 -19.27 -14.95
C ASP A 203 8.31 -18.22 -16.07
N SER A 204 7.79 -18.58 -17.25
CA SER A 204 7.63 -17.64 -18.36
C SER A 204 6.15 -17.38 -18.66
N ARG A 205 5.90 -16.32 -19.43
CA ARG A 205 4.57 -16.05 -19.99
C ARG A 205 4.01 -17.21 -20.81
N SER A 206 4.88 -17.98 -21.46
CA SER A 206 4.48 -19.18 -22.22
C SER A 206 4.04 -20.29 -21.29
N GLY A 207 4.83 -20.58 -20.25
CA GLY A 207 4.53 -21.58 -19.24
C GLY A 207 3.22 -21.34 -18.51
N PHE A 208 2.86 -20.08 -18.32
CA PHE A 208 1.59 -19.72 -17.70
C PHE A 208 0.34 -20.27 -18.43
N ASN A 209 0.44 -20.44 -19.75
CA ASN A 209 -0.63 -20.99 -20.57
C ASN A 209 -0.51 -22.50 -20.81
N ASP A 210 0.62 -23.10 -20.42
CA ASP A 210 0.93 -24.51 -20.63
C ASP A 210 0.22 -25.42 -19.61
N ALA A 211 -0.42 -26.48 -20.12
CA ALA A 211 -1.23 -27.40 -19.32
C ALA A 211 -0.43 -28.15 -18.26
N GLU A 212 0.87 -28.31 -18.48
CA GLU A 212 1.77 -29.08 -17.62
C GLU A 212 2.43 -28.21 -16.55
N CYS A 213 2.36 -26.87 -16.67
CA CYS A 213 2.90 -25.95 -15.68
C CYS A 213 1.95 -25.70 -14.50
N GLY A 214 2.40 -26.12 -13.31
CA GLY A 214 1.74 -25.87 -12.04
C GLY A 214 2.14 -24.54 -11.39
N CYS A 215 1.99 -24.47 -10.08
CA CYS A 215 2.39 -23.36 -9.22
C CYS A 215 3.88 -23.38 -8.86
N GLY A 216 4.66 -24.34 -9.34
CA GLY A 216 6.06 -24.50 -8.97
C GLY A 216 6.25 -25.05 -7.55
N PRO A 217 7.52 -25.25 -7.14
CA PRO A 217 7.87 -25.63 -5.77
C PRO A 217 7.25 -24.66 -4.75
N ASP A 218 6.71 -25.19 -3.66
CA ASP A 218 6.12 -24.42 -2.55
C ASP A 218 5.12 -23.33 -2.98
N LEU A 219 4.48 -23.56 -4.14
CA LEU A 219 3.51 -22.67 -4.80
C LEU A 219 4.06 -21.30 -5.19
N GLU A 220 5.37 -21.19 -5.45
CA GLU A 220 6.05 -19.92 -5.70
C GLU A 220 5.45 -19.09 -6.86
N ARG A 221 4.84 -19.76 -7.85
CA ARG A 221 4.24 -19.14 -9.05
C ARG A 221 2.73 -18.92 -8.94
N CYS A 222 2.18 -19.09 -7.74
CA CYS A 222 0.77 -18.89 -7.47
C CYS A 222 0.56 -17.94 -6.30
N THR A 223 -0.65 -17.42 -6.19
CA THR A 223 -1.02 -16.56 -5.06
C THR A 223 -2.32 -17.00 -4.45
N LEU A 224 -2.46 -16.73 -3.16
CA LEU A 224 -3.68 -16.99 -2.43
C LEU A 224 -4.22 -15.70 -1.83
N GLY A 225 -5.47 -15.39 -2.17
CA GLY A 225 -6.19 -14.23 -1.64
C GLY A 225 -5.40 -12.94 -1.82
N ASN A 226 -4.88 -12.43 -0.71
CA ASN A 226 -4.28 -11.11 -0.62
C ASN A 226 -2.75 -11.13 -0.57
N SER A 227 -2.08 -12.26 -0.83
CA SER A 227 -0.61 -12.33 -0.80
C SER A 227 0.05 -11.34 -1.78
N HIS A 228 -0.61 -11.02 -2.89
CA HIS A 228 -0.16 -9.98 -3.83
C HIS A 228 -0.16 -8.56 -3.22
N ARG A 229 -1.01 -8.29 -2.21
CA ARG A 229 -1.06 -6.97 -1.57
C ARG A 229 0.19 -6.67 -0.76
N ALA A 230 0.81 -7.69 -0.17
CA ALA A 230 2.07 -7.52 0.54
C ALA A 230 3.18 -6.97 -0.38
N VAL A 231 3.26 -7.49 -1.61
CA VAL A 231 4.19 -6.98 -2.63
C VAL A 231 3.86 -5.53 -3.02
N ASN A 232 2.58 -5.23 -3.28
CA ASN A 232 2.16 -3.86 -3.63
C ASN A 232 2.48 -2.84 -2.53
N GLN A 233 2.19 -3.19 -1.28
CA GLN A 233 2.45 -2.35 -0.12
C GLN A 233 3.95 -2.14 0.07
N ALA A 234 4.73 -3.23 -0.03
CA ALA A 234 6.17 -3.14 0.06
C ALA A 234 6.79 -2.28 -1.07
N MET A 235 6.29 -2.37 -2.31
CA MET A 235 6.76 -1.49 -3.39
C MET A 235 6.51 0.01 -3.08
N GLY A 236 5.38 0.33 -2.46
CA GLY A 236 5.08 1.70 -2.00
C GLY A 236 5.99 2.13 -0.87
N GLU A 237 6.11 1.30 0.17
CA GLU A 237 6.91 1.57 1.37
C GLU A 237 8.41 1.68 1.09
N ALA A 238 8.94 0.94 0.11
CA ALA A 238 10.34 1.05 -0.31
C ALA A 238 10.73 2.47 -0.76
N LEU A 239 9.79 3.22 -1.32
CA LEU A 239 9.99 4.63 -1.66
C LEU A 239 9.89 5.53 -0.44
N ASP A 240 8.93 5.26 0.43
CA ASP A 240 8.76 6.02 1.67
C ASP A 240 10.02 5.92 2.54
N ARG A 241 10.65 4.74 2.60
CA ARG A 241 11.93 4.52 3.29
C ARG A 241 13.09 5.29 2.68
N LEU A 242 13.15 5.39 1.34
CA LEU A 242 14.15 6.25 0.71
C LEU A 242 13.96 7.71 1.12
N ILE A 243 12.73 8.22 1.02
CA ILE A 243 12.45 9.62 1.35
C ILE A 243 12.77 9.90 2.81
N HIS A 244 12.36 9.00 3.71
CA HIS A 244 12.69 9.08 5.14
C HIS A 244 14.20 9.19 5.35
N GLN A 245 14.96 8.28 4.76
CA GLN A 245 16.40 8.24 4.92
C GLN A 245 17.09 9.50 4.37
N LEU A 246 16.68 9.98 3.19
CA LEU A 246 17.22 11.22 2.63
C LEU A 246 16.98 12.43 3.54
N VAL A 247 15.83 12.47 4.22
CA VAL A 247 15.53 13.56 5.18
C VAL A 247 16.35 13.42 6.45
N VAL A 248 16.44 12.22 7.02
CA VAL A 248 17.22 11.96 8.25
C VAL A 248 18.71 12.19 8.04
N GLU A 249 19.23 11.88 6.85
CA GLU A 249 20.63 12.11 6.49
C GLU A 249 20.93 13.56 6.06
N ASP A 250 19.94 14.44 6.02
CA ASP A 250 20.03 15.80 5.44
C ASP A 250 20.65 15.78 4.03
N ALA A 251 20.24 14.80 3.23
CA ALA A 251 20.76 14.61 1.88
C ALA A 251 20.18 15.67 0.92
N PRO A 252 20.94 16.09 -0.11
CA PRO A 252 20.43 17.00 -1.13
C PRO A 252 19.16 16.44 -1.78
N TYR A 253 18.12 17.28 -1.94
CA TYR A 253 16.85 16.85 -2.54
C TYR A 253 17.01 16.23 -3.94
N THR A 254 18.06 16.60 -4.67
CA THR A 254 18.42 16.01 -5.96
C THR A 254 18.72 14.52 -5.89
N GLU A 255 19.12 14.00 -4.73
CA GLU A 255 19.35 12.56 -4.52
C GLU A 255 18.08 11.74 -4.73
N LEU A 256 16.89 12.31 -4.47
CA LEU A 256 15.62 11.64 -4.77
C LEU A 256 15.50 11.25 -6.26
N PHE A 257 16.20 11.95 -7.16
CA PHE A 257 16.14 11.75 -8.61
C PHE A 257 17.39 11.06 -9.18
N ASN A 258 18.49 11.01 -8.44
CA ASN A 258 19.78 10.52 -8.95
C ASN A 258 20.27 9.27 -8.24
N THR A 259 19.77 8.97 -7.04
CA THR A 259 20.26 7.85 -6.24
C THR A 259 19.92 6.49 -6.86
N ARG A 260 20.81 5.51 -6.63
CA ARG A 260 20.59 4.10 -6.94
C ARG A 260 20.25 3.27 -5.70
N ARG A 261 20.20 3.89 -4.52
CA ARG A 261 19.78 3.22 -3.30
C ARG A 261 18.33 2.79 -3.45
N ALA A 262 17.99 1.61 -2.94
CA ALA A 262 16.63 1.12 -2.83
C ALA A 262 16.48 0.27 -1.57
N PHE A 263 15.25 0.02 -1.19
CA PHE A 263 14.92 -0.80 -0.04
C PHE A 263 14.12 -2.00 -0.49
N VAL A 264 14.47 -3.17 0.03
CA VAL A 264 13.76 -4.42 -0.22
C VAL A 264 13.46 -5.13 1.10
N ASN A 265 12.39 -5.90 1.10
CA ASN A 265 12.02 -6.83 2.18
C ASN A 265 11.67 -8.19 1.57
N GLY A 266 11.25 -9.14 2.41
CA GLY A 266 10.85 -10.49 2.00
C GLY A 266 9.91 -10.54 0.77
N PRO A 267 8.73 -9.89 0.81
CA PRO A 267 7.81 -9.84 -0.32
C PRO A 267 8.41 -9.30 -1.62
N LEU A 268 9.25 -8.26 -1.57
CA LEU A 268 9.90 -7.71 -2.77
C LEU A 268 10.96 -8.65 -3.33
N VAL A 269 11.82 -9.20 -2.47
CA VAL A 269 12.83 -10.20 -2.87
C VAL A 269 12.15 -11.37 -3.56
N PHE A 270 11.11 -11.92 -2.94
CA PHE A 270 10.34 -13.03 -3.49
C PHE A 270 9.72 -12.68 -4.85
N PHE A 271 9.13 -11.49 -4.98
CA PHE A 271 8.53 -11.06 -6.24
C PHE A 271 9.56 -10.99 -7.38
N TYR A 272 10.70 -10.31 -7.15
CA TYR A 272 11.71 -10.09 -8.18
C TYR A 272 12.49 -11.37 -8.54
N THR A 273 12.53 -12.36 -7.65
CA THR A 273 13.25 -13.63 -7.88
C THR A 273 12.35 -14.78 -8.34
N ARG A 274 11.07 -14.82 -7.94
CA ARG A 274 10.17 -15.97 -8.15
C ARG A 274 8.89 -15.67 -8.92
N GLN A 275 8.43 -14.42 -8.97
CA GLN A 275 7.10 -14.08 -9.53
C GLN A 275 7.13 -13.06 -10.67
N ILE A 276 8.30 -12.55 -11.02
CA ILE A 276 8.40 -11.51 -12.04
C ILE A 276 7.97 -12.01 -13.43
N GLY A 277 8.25 -13.28 -13.75
CA GLY A 277 7.90 -13.91 -15.03
C GLY A 277 6.40 -14.15 -15.21
N ILE A 278 5.66 -14.25 -14.11
CA ILE A 278 4.20 -14.40 -14.07
C ILE A 278 3.47 -13.08 -13.79
N SER A 279 4.17 -11.96 -13.87
CA SER A 279 3.57 -10.64 -13.77
C SER A 279 2.69 -10.32 -14.99
N ARG A 280 1.61 -9.59 -14.76
CA ARG A 280 0.77 -8.99 -15.81
C ARG A 280 1.53 -7.91 -16.58
N PHE A 281 2.49 -7.25 -15.93
CA PHE A 281 3.32 -6.21 -16.54
C PHE A 281 4.60 -6.82 -17.13
N ASN A 282 5.26 -6.08 -18.02
CA ASN A 282 6.57 -6.47 -18.51
C ASN A 282 7.65 -5.84 -17.62
N PHE A 283 8.41 -6.68 -16.93
CA PHE A 283 9.57 -6.30 -16.13
C PHE A 283 10.84 -6.87 -16.76
N GLU A 284 10.93 -6.82 -18.09
CA GLU A 284 12.11 -7.27 -18.84
C GLU A 284 12.83 -6.03 -19.40
N PRO A 285 14.11 -5.81 -19.05
CA PRO A 285 14.90 -6.58 -18.09
C PRO A 285 14.42 -6.42 -16.64
N ASN A 286 14.74 -7.39 -15.78
CA ASN A 286 14.43 -7.32 -14.35
C ASN A 286 15.01 -6.01 -13.77
N PRO A 287 14.20 -5.16 -13.12
CA PRO A 287 14.69 -3.90 -12.54
C PRO A 287 15.63 -4.11 -11.34
N MET A 288 15.70 -5.33 -10.80
CA MET A 288 16.64 -5.70 -9.76
C MET A 288 17.62 -6.72 -10.33
N ASP A 289 18.87 -6.71 -9.84
CA ASP A 289 19.79 -7.84 -10.06
C ASP A 289 19.47 -8.94 -9.05
N PRO A 290 18.93 -10.11 -9.46
CA PRO A 290 18.60 -11.18 -8.53
C PRO A 290 19.79 -11.67 -7.70
N ALA A 291 21.01 -11.59 -8.24
CA ALA A 291 22.22 -12.03 -7.54
C ALA A 291 22.65 -11.05 -6.44
N GLY A 292 22.20 -9.78 -6.50
CA GLY A 292 22.47 -8.75 -5.51
C GLY A 292 21.40 -8.60 -4.42
N LEU A 293 20.31 -9.38 -4.49
CA LEU A 293 19.24 -9.33 -3.49
C LEU A 293 19.60 -10.15 -2.23
N PRO A 294 19.19 -9.68 -1.03
CA PRO A 294 19.40 -10.43 0.20
C PRO A 294 18.54 -11.70 0.22
N ASP A 295 19.00 -12.73 0.92
CA ASP A 295 18.23 -13.95 1.17
C ASP A 295 17.20 -13.68 2.28
N LEU A 296 15.98 -13.34 1.87
CA LEU A 296 14.84 -13.07 2.76
C LEU A 296 13.67 -13.99 2.37
N ALA A 297 13.05 -14.60 3.37
CA ALA A 297 11.80 -15.33 3.17
C ALA A 297 10.66 -14.36 2.87
N PHE A 298 9.62 -14.81 2.16
CA PHE A 298 8.45 -13.97 1.89
C PHE A 298 7.81 -13.41 3.18
N THR A 299 7.90 -14.15 4.29
CA THR A 299 7.36 -13.78 5.59
C THR A 299 8.17 -12.68 6.31
N ASP A 300 9.36 -12.35 5.83
CA ASP A 300 10.22 -11.29 6.40
C ASP A 300 9.76 -9.90 5.94
N ALA A 301 8.47 -9.61 6.12
CA ALA A 301 7.82 -8.41 5.62
C ALA A 301 8.31 -7.12 6.31
N ASP A 302 8.72 -7.22 7.57
CA ASP A 302 9.20 -6.09 8.37
C ASP A 302 10.74 -5.94 8.35
N THR A 303 11.45 -6.87 7.68
CA THR A 303 12.91 -6.83 7.56
C THR A 303 13.31 -6.10 6.29
N TRP A 304 13.77 -4.86 6.45
CA TRP A 304 14.16 -4.01 5.32
C TRP A 304 15.67 -3.91 5.19
N VAL A 305 16.15 -4.10 3.96
CA VAL A 305 17.57 -4.05 3.60
C VAL A 305 17.76 -3.02 2.50
N GLU A 306 18.74 -2.15 2.67
CA GLU A 306 19.19 -1.23 1.63
C GLU A 306 20.01 -2.00 0.59
N VAL A 307 19.70 -1.81 -0.69
CA VAL A 307 20.39 -2.42 -1.83
C VAL A 307 20.72 -1.35 -2.86
N GLU A 308 21.69 -1.63 -3.71
CA GLU A 308 22.01 -0.78 -4.86
C GLU A 308 21.33 -1.32 -6.13
N LEU A 309 20.50 -0.50 -6.76
CA LEU A 309 19.88 -0.80 -8.04
C LEU A 309 20.91 -0.82 -9.17
N PRO A 310 20.67 -1.49 -10.31
CA PRO A 310 21.54 -1.43 -11.49
C PRO A 310 21.75 -0.01 -12.05
N GLN A 311 22.79 0.17 -12.87
CA GLN A 311 23.18 1.48 -13.44
C GLN A 311 22.07 2.17 -14.25
N ALA A 312 21.10 1.42 -14.78
CA ALA A 312 19.98 1.97 -15.53
C ALA A 312 18.97 2.76 -14.65
N HIS A 313 19.09 2.67 -13.33
CA HIS A 313 18.22 3.38 -12.40
C HIS A 313 18.82 4.74 -11.99
N ALA A 314 17.93 5.73 -11.91
CA ALA A 314 18.19 7.07 -11.40
C ALA A 314 16.95 7.51 -10.60
N GLY A 315 17.06 7.39 -9.27
CA GLY A 315 16.08 7.85 -8.30
C GLY A 315 14.65 7.37 -8.54
N LEU A 316 13.70 8.16 -8.04
CA LEU A 316 12.27 7.89 -8.00
C LEU A 316 11.65 7.55 -9.36
N LEU A 317 12.01 8.30 -10.41
CA LEU A 317 11.33 8.24 -11.71
C LEU A 317 11.57 6.92 -12.46
N THR A 318 12.60 6.17 -12.06
CA THR A 318 12.96 4.87 -12.65
C THR A 318 12.55 3.69 -11.76
N ARG A 319 11.86 3.93 -10.64
CA ARG A 319 11.42 2.85 -9.73
C ARG A 319 10.14 2.19 -10.23
N ALA A 320 10.03 0.88 -9.99
CA ALA A 320 8.85 0.09 -10.35
C ALA A 320 7.55 0.72 -9.82
N GLY A 321 7.53 1.17 -8.56
CA GLY A 321 6.37 1.84 -7.96
C GLY A 321 5.85 3.02 -8.78
N PHE A 322 6.75 3.92 -9.18
CA PHE A 322 6.41 5.08 -10.00
C PHE A 322 5.97 4.66 -11.42
N LEU A 323 6.73 3.78 -12.07
CA LEU A 323 6.49 3.37 -13.46
C LEU A 323 5.18 2.57 -13.62
N LEU A 324 4.78 1.82 -12.60
CA LEU A 324 3.52 1.07 -12.55
C LEU A 324 2.31 1.99 -12.34
N ARG A 325 2.49 3.14 -11.67
CA ARG A 325 1.43 4.12 -11.51
C ARG A 325 1.23 4.94 -12.80
N PHE A 326 2.34 5.33 -13.43
CA PHE A 326 2.39 6.16 -14.63
C PHE A 326 2.77 5.30 -15.86
N GLN A 327 1.84 4.44 -16.28
CA GLN A 327 2.11 3.39 -17.29
C GLN A 327 2.19 3.92 -18.74
N THR A 328 1.60 5.07 -19.04
CA THR A 328 1.53 5.59 -20.41
C THR A 328 2.68 6.56 -20.69
N ASN A 329 3.16 6.62 -21.93
CA ASN A 329 4.19 7.58 -22.36
C ASN A 329 3.80 9.05 -22.15
N ARG A 330 2.51 9.35 -22.02
CA ARG A 330 2.02 10.71 -21.74
C ARG A 330 2.00 11.02 -20.24
N ALA A 331 1.93 9.99 -19.41
CA ALA A 331 1.94 10.10 -17.97
C ALA A 331 3.37 10.12 -17.39
N ARG A 332 4.35 9.66 -18.19
CA ARG A 332 5.79 9.77 -17.94
C ARG A 332 6.31 11.04 -18.59
#